data_AF-A0A6P8GWJ5-F1
#
_entry.id   AF-A0A6P8GWJ5-F1
#
_cell.length_a   1.000
_cell.length_b   1.000
_cell.length_c   1.000
_cell.angle_alpha   90.00
_cell.angle_beta   90.00
_cell.angle_gamma   90.00
#
_symmetry.space_group_name_H-M   'P 1'
#
loop_
_entity.id
_entity.type
_entity.pdbx_description
1 polymer ?
#
loop_
_entity_poly.entity_id
_entity_poly.type
_entity_poly.pdbx_seq_one_letter_code
_entity_poly.pdbx_strand_id
1 'polypeptide(L)'
;MICFSVWLQLTATKGGRQILKNKNVYPIMREFHRWEKEPDVDATIEKLIQVLIGDEPESGMENLLEVEIPEDVQKKLEELDVKEQEQIKKEEQELLEAEKNQPKSQPSEELER
;
A
#
# COMPACT_ATOMS: atom_id res chain seq x y z
N MET A 1 3.56 -10.68 -9.84
CA MET A 1 3.78 -9.78 -8.69
C MET A 1 4.23 -8.44 -9.24
N ILE A 2 3.32 -7.47 -9.35
CA ILE A 2 3.65 -6.12 -9.81
C ILE A 2 4.24 -5.38 -8.61
N CYS A 3 5.44 -4.84 -8.75
CA CYS A 3 6.16 -4.19 -7.66
C CYS A 3 5.64 -2.74 -7.47
N PHE A 4 4.61 -2.57 -6.64
CA PHE A 4 3.98 -1.26 -6.38
C PHE A 4 4.89 -0.28 -5.62
N SER A 5 5.93 -0.77 -4.95
CA SER A 5 6.94 0.05 -4.26
C SER A 5 7.69 1.01 -5.20
N VAL A 6 7.84 0.67 -6.49
CA VAL A 6 8.46 1.56 -7.49
C VAL A 6 7.63 2.83 -7.71
N TRP A 7 6.30 2.72 -7.62
CA TRP A 7 5.39 3.84 -7.80
C TRP A 7 5.47 4.79 -6.61
N LEU A 8 5.57 4.23 -5.40
CA LEU A 8 5.78 5.02 -4.18
C LEU A 8 7.10 5.80 -4.26
N GLN A 9 8.18 5.17 -4.73
CA GLN A 9 9.48 5.84 -4.87
C GLN A 9 9.46 6.97 -5.92
N LEU A 10 8.65 6.85 -6.97
CA LEU A 10 8.45 7.94 -7.93
C LEU A 10 7.83 9.18 -7.24
N THR A 11 6.94 8.97 -6.27
CA THR A 11 6.27 10.05 -5.53
C THR A 11 7.15 10.75 -4.51
N ALA A 12 8.34 10.22 -4.22
CA ALA A 12 9.31 10.87 -3.34
C ALA A 12 9.72 12.25 -3.87
N THR A 13 9.79 12.38 -5.20
CA THR A 13 10.13 13.63 -5.87
C THR A 13 8.88 14.42 -6.24
N LYS A 14 8.98 15.75 -6.17
CA LYS A 14 7.96 16.69 -6.66
C LYS A 14 7.55 16.42 -8.11
N GLY A 15 8.53 16.21 -9.00
CA GLY A 15 8.27 15.90 -10.41
C GLY A 15 7.39 14.67 -10.60
N GLY A 16 7.67 13.59 -9.85
CA GLY A 16 6.85 12.39 -9.87
C GLY A 16 5.41 12.63 -9.39
N ARG A 17 5.22 13.32 -8.26
CA ARG A 17 3.88 13.67 -7.75
C ARG A 17 3.07 14.49 -8.75
N GLN A 18 3.69 15.48 -9.37
CA GLN A 18 3.04 16.32 -10.38
C GLN A 18 2.61 15.50 -11.60
N ILE A 19 3.46 14.59 -12.09
CA ILE A 19 3.11 13.71 -13.22
C ILE A 19 1.90 12.83 -12.88
N LEU A 20 1.88 12.23 -11.68
CA LEU A 20 0.78 11.37 -11.22
C LEU A 20 -0.53 12.15 -11.01
N LYS A 21 -0.45 13.35 -10.43
CA LYS A 21 -1.60 14.27 -10.27
C LYS A 21 -2.15 14.68 -11.64
N ASN A 22 -1.28 15.11 -12.56
CA ASN A 22 -1.66 15.53 -13.92
C ASN A 22 -2.29 14.40 -14.75
N LYS A 23 -1.91 13.15 -14.49
CA LYS A 23 -2.47 11.97 -15.19
C LYS A 23 -3.75 11.43 -14.54
N ASN A 24 -4.31 12.11 -13.53
CA ASN A 24 -5.47 11.63 -12.78
C ASN A 24 -5.29 10.20 -12.25
N VAL A 25 -4.10 9.90 -11.70
CA VAL A 25 -3.82 8.58 -11.14
C VAL A 25 -4.55 8.35 -9.82
N TYR A 26 -4.82 9.41 -9.06
CA TYR A 26 -5.49 9.32 -7.76
C TYR A 26 -6.87 8.62 -7.82
N PRO A 27 -7.82 9.01 -8.70
CA PRO A 27 -9.10 8.30 -8.83
C PRO A 27 -8.96 6.79 -9.13
N ILE A 28 -7.95 6.42 -9.93
CA ILE A 28 -7.70 5.02 -10.30
C ILE A 28 -7.18 4.25 -9.09
N MET A 29 -6.21 4.81 -8.35
CA MET A 29 -5.66 4.16 -7.16
C MET A 29 -6.68 4.08 -6.03
N ARG A 30 -7.50 5.12 -5.84
CA ARG A 30 -8.62 5.10 -4.88
C ARG A 30 -9.68 4.07 -5.24
N GLU A 31 -9.89 3.81 -6.52
CA GLU A 31 -10.71 2.69 -6.93
C GLU A 31 -10.03 1.39 -6.54
N PHE A 32 -8.80 1.18 -7.01
CA PHE A 32 -8.01 -0.04 -6.84
C PHE A 32 -7.90 -0.50 -5.38
N HIS A 33 -7.63 0.42 -4.44
CA HIS A 33 -7.60 0.17 -2.99
C HIS A 33 -8.88 -0.52 -2.48
N ARG A 34 -10.05 -0.26 -3.07
CA ARG A 34 -11.30 -0.90 -2.62
C ARG A 34 -11.45 -2.35 -3.06
N TRP A 35 -10.68 -2.76 -4.06
CA TRP A 35 -10.74 -4.10 -4.65
C TRP A 35 -9.55 -4.97 -4.24
N GLU A 36 -8.51 -4.35 -3.69
CA GLU A 36 -7.32 -5.05 -3.23
C GLU A 36 -7.63 -5.91 -2.00
N LYS A 37 -7.03 -7.09 -1.96
CA LYS A 37 -7.22 -8.07 -0.88
C LYS A 37 -5.90 -8.49 -0.25
N GLU A 38 -4.80 -8.19 -0.91
CA GLU A 38 -3.47 -8.49 -0.42
C GLU A 38 -3.02 -7.34 0.50
N PRO A 39 -2.78 -7.61 1.79
CA PRO A 39 -2.58 -6.56 2.79
C PRO A 39 -1.31 -5.74 2.57
N ASP A 40 -0.23 -6.31 2.00
CA ASP A 40 1.00 -5.57 1.70
C ASP A 40 0.81 -4.56 0.55
N VAL A 41 0.07 -4.98 -0.50
CA VAL A 41 -0.30 -4.12 -1.61
C VAL A 41 -1.29 -3.04 -1.17
N ASP A 42 -2.28 -3.36 -0.34
CA ASP A 42 -3.26 -2.38 0.18
C ASP A 42 -2.56 -1.27 0.96
N ALA A 43 -1.68 -1.62 1.90
CA ALA A 43 -0.86 -0.66 2.65
C ALA A 43 0.02 0.21 1.75
N THR A 44 0.60 -0.38 0.70
CA THR A 44 1.39 0.37 -0.29
C THR A 44 0.54 1.36 -1.09
N ILE A 45 -0.69 0.98 -1.48
CA ILE A 45 -1.63 1.85 -2.19
C ILE A 45 -2.13 2.96 -1.27
N GLU A 46 -2.40 2.66 0.01
CA GLU A 46 -2.82 3.66 0.99
C GLU A 46 -1.76 4.75 1.12
N LYS A 47 -0.49 4.38 1.32
CA LYS A 47 0.65 5.30 1.36
C LYS A 47 0.75 6.13 0.09
N LEU A 48 0.59 5.50 -1.08
CA LEU A 48 0.60 6.20 -2.36
C LEU A 48 -0.53 7.24 -2.44
N ILE A 49 -1.75 6.89 -2.00
CA ILE A 49 -2.89 7.80 -1.97
C ILE A 49 -2.64 8.97 -1.02
N GLN A 50 -2.11 8.71 0.19
CA GLN A 50 -1.78 9.75 1.17
C GLN A 50 -0.81 10.79 0.57
N VAL A 51 0.24 10.34 -0.13
CA VAL A 51 1.20 11.23 -0.81
C VAL A 51 0.57 11.98 -1.98
N LEU A 52 -0.37 11.37 -2.71
CA LEU A 52 -1.06 12.02 -3.83
C LEU A 52 -2.10 13.06 -3.39
N ILE A 53 -2.71 12.91 -2.22
CA ILE A 53 -3.65 13.91 -1.66
C ILE A 53 -2.90 15.03 -0.95
N GLY A 54 -1.71 14.74 -0.40
CA GLY A 54 -0.91 15.70 0.35
C GLY A 54 -0.55 16.98 -0.43
N ASP A 55 -0.50 18.08 0.31
CA ASP A 55 0.01 19.36 -0.18
C ASP A 55 1.51 19.27 -0.51
N GLU A 56 1.96 20.13 -1.42
CA GLU A 56 3.37 20.15 -1.77
C GLU A 56 4.22 20.82 -0.68
N PRO A 57 5.38 20.23 -0.33
CA PRO A 57 6.31 20.85 0.62
C PRO A 57 6.96 22.11 0.02
N GLU A 58 7.54 22.94 0.89
CA GLU A 58 8.18 24.20 0.51
C GLU A 58 9.32 24.03 -0.51
N SER A 59 9.62 25.10 -1.25
CA SER A 59 10.70 25.09 -2.25
C SER A 59 12.04 24.88 -1.54
N GLY A 60 12.68 23.73 -1.81
CA GLY A 60 13.89 23.27 -1.11
C GLY A 60 13.73 21.92 -0.40
N MET A 61 12.50 21.46 -0.19
CA MET A 61 12.15 20.16 0.42
C MET A 61 11.46 19.23 -0.59
N GLU A 62 11.91 19.26 -1.84
CA GLU A 62 11.20 18.62 -2.95
C GLU A 62 11.32 17.09 -2.96
N ASN A 63 12.38 16.56 -2.34
CA ASN A 63 12.64 15.14 -2.15
C ASN A 63 12.31 14.73 -0.71
N LEU A 64 11.22 13.97 -0.54
CA LEU A 64 10.73 13.50 0.75
C LEU A 64 11.72 12.56 1.49
N LEU A 65 12.72 12.03 0.80
CA LEU A 65 13.73 11.14 1.39
C LEU A 65 14.92 11.90 2.00
N GLU A 66 15.08 13.19 1.68
CA GLU A 66 16.25 13.99 2.08
C GLU A 66 15.89 15.09 3.10
N VAL A 67 14.62 15.17 3.51
CA VAL A 67 14.15 16.15 4.49
C VAL A 67 14.55 15.75 5.91
N GLU A 68 15.01 16.74 6.68
CA GLU A 68 15.22 16.58 8.11
C GLU A 68 13.86 16.53 8.82
N ILE A 69 13.55 15.40 9.45
CA ILE A 69 12.31 15.18 10.18
C ILE A 69 12.58 15.44 11.68
N PRO A 70 11.78 16.30 12.35
CA PRO A 70 11.92 16.53 13.79
C PRO A 70 11.73 15.25 14.61
N GLU A 71 12.45 15.09 15.73
CA GLU A 71 12.44 13.87 16.54
C GLU A 71 11.04 13.43 17.02
N ASP A 72 10.17 14.39 17.35
CA ASP A 72 8.80 14.12 17.81
C ASP A 72 7.92 13.51 16.70
N VAL A 73 8.16 13.95 15.45
CA VAL A 73 7.49 13.42 14.26
C VAL A 73 8.08 12.07 13.89
N GLN A 74 9.41 11.91 14.00
CA GLN A 74 10.09 10.65 13.72
C GLN A 74 9.55 9.51 14.60
N LYS A 75 9.42 9.74 15.91
CA LYS A 75 8.86 8.75 16.84
C LYS A 75 7.42 8.37 16.51
N LYS A 76 6.58 9.35 16.15
CA LYS A 76 5.19 9.09 15.74
C LYS A 76 5.13 8.23 14.48
N LEU A 77 6.00 8.50 13.50
CA LEU A 77 6.08 7.70 12.28
C LEU A 77 6.51 6.26 12.58
N GLU A 78 7.53 6.08 13.42
CA GLU A 78 7.97 4.74 13.85
C GLU A 78 6.87 3.95 14.58
N GLU A 79 6.11 4.61 15.46
CA GLU A 79 4.98 3.98 16.14
C GLU A 79 3.85 3.57 15.19
N LEU A 80 3.59 4.37 14.15
CA LEU A 80 2.59 4.06 13.13
C LEU A 80 3.04 2.89 12.25
N ASP A 81 4.32 2.88 11.84
CA ASP A 81 4.89 1.80 11.04
C ASP A 81 4.85 0.45 11.78
N VAL A 82 5.15 0.44 13.08
CA VAL A 82 5.07 -0.79 13.89
C VAL A 82 3.63 -1.31 13.97
N LYS A 83 2.67 -0.41 14.23
CA LYS A 83 1.25 -0.78 14.30
C LYS A 83 0.73 -1.32 12.99
N GLU A 84 1.10 -0.70 11.87
CA GLU A 84 0.74 -1.14 10.53
C GLU A 84 1.30 -2.54 10.25
N GLN A 85 2.59 -2.79 10.56
CA GLN A 85 3.19 -4.12 10.38
C GLN A 85 2.52 -5.20 11.24
N GLU A 86 2.08 -4.86 12.45
CA GLU A 86 1.32 -5.78 13.29
C GLU A 86 -0.07 -6.09 12.70
N GLN A 87 -0.75 -5.08 12.14
CA GLN A 87 -2.04 -5.26 11.47
C GLN A 87 -1.92 -6.13 10.22
N ILE A 88 -0.96 -5.85 9.34
CA ILE A 88 -0.70 -6.64 8.12
C ILE A 88 -0.44 -8.11 8.49
N LYS A 89 0.42 -8.37 9.47
CA LYS A 89 0.71 -9.76 9.92
C LYS A 89 -0.52 -10.47 10.46
N LYS A 90 -1.37 -9.75 11.18
CA LYS A 90 -2.60 -10.31 11.74
C LYS A 90 -3.59 -10.66 10.63
N GLU A 91 -3.80 -9.76 9.67
CA GLU A 91 -4.68 -9.99 8.53
C GLU A 91 -4.17 -11.13 7.65
N GLU A 92 -2.86 -11.20 7.40
CA GLU A 92 -2.23 -12.31 6.68
C GLU A 92 -2.45 -13.64 7.40
N GLN A 93 -2.29 -13.67 8.73
CA GLN A 93 -2.55 -14.86 9.54
C GLN A 93 -4.02 -15.29 9.50
N GLU A 94 -4.97 -14.35 9.59
CA GLU A 94 -6.40 -14.62 9.47
C GLU A 94 -6.77 -15.18 8.08
N LEU A 95 -6.17 -14.66 7.00
CA LEU A 95 -6.34 -15.18 5.65
C LEU A 95 -5.82 -16.63 5.52
N LEU A 96 -4.63 -16.91 6.05
CA LEU A 96 -4.05 -18.26 6.06
C LEU A 96 -4.88 -19.26 6.87
N GLU A 97 -5.48 -18.83 7.97
CA GLU A 97 -6.39 -19.64 8.79
C GLU A 97 -7.73 -19.88 8.09
N ALA A 98 -8.27 -18.88 7.39
CA ALA A 98 -9.48 -19.00 6.58
C ALA A 98 -9.29 -19.97 5.40
N GLU A 99 -8.12 -19.94 4.75
CA GLU A 99 -7.80 -20.82 3.62
C GLU A 99 -7.63 -22.29 4.09
N LYS A 100 -7.04 -22.51 5.27
CA LYS A 100 -6.94 -23.85 5.89
C LYS A 100 -8.30 -24.43 6.31
N ASN A 101 -9.27 -23.57 6.62
CA ASN A 101 -10.60 -23.97 7.07
C ASN A 101 -11.63 -24.12 5.94
N GLN A 102 -11.25 -23.92 4.67
CA GLN A 102 -12.13 -24.27 3.54
C GLN A 102 -12.23 -25.80 3.39
N PRO A 103 -13.45 -26.39 3.32
CA PRO A 103 -13.59 -27.81 3.03
C PRO A 103 -13.07 -28.07 1.62
N LYS A 104 -12.11 -29.00 1.50
CA LYS A 104 -11.67 -29.57 0.21
C LYS A 104 -12.93 -30.02 -0.54
N SER A 105 -13.38 -29.24 -1.52
CA SER A 105 -14.33 -29.74 -2.50
C SER A 105 -13.64 -30.94 -3.17
N GLN A 106 -14.30 -32.09 -3.04
CA GLN A 106 -13.82 -33.36 -3.54
C GLN A 106 -13.46 -33.23 -5.04
N PRO A 107 -12.37 -33.86 -5.51
CA PRO A 107 -12.24 -34.13 -6.93
C PRO A 107 -13.51 -34.87 -7.37
N SER A 108 -14.18 -34.37 -8.40
CA SER A 108 -15.24 -35.11 -9.07
C SER A 108 -14.60 -36.37 -9.65
N GLU A 109 -14.71 -37.48 -8.92
CA GLU A 109 -14.52 -38.82 -9.45
C GLU A 109 -15.51 -38.99 -10.60
N GLU A 110 -14.94 -38.99 -11.79
CA GLU A 110 -15.19 -39.99 -12.82
C GLU A 110 -16.67 -40.25 -13.14
N LEU A 111 -17.14 -39.52 -14.16
CA LEU A 111 -18.27 -39.94 -14.98
C LEU A 111 -17.86 -41.22 -15.75
N GLU A 112 -17.88 -42.36 -15.06
CA GLU A 112 -17.82 -43.67 -15.72
C GLU A 112 -19.12 -43.90 -16.51
N ARG A 113 -18.93 -43.89 -17.83
CA ARG A 113 -19.62 -44.66 -18.90
C ARG A 113 -21.00 -45.26 -18.64
#